data_AF-A0A2H0BKZ6-F1
#
_entry.id   AF-A0A2H0BKZ6-F1
#
_cell.length_a   1.000
_cell.length_b   1.000
_cell.length_c   1.000
_cell.angle_alpha   90.00
_cell.angle_beta   90.00
_cell.angle_gamma   90.00
#
_symmetry.space_group_name_H-M   'P 1'
#
loop_
_entity.id
_entity.type
_entity.pdbx_description
1 polymer ?
#
loop_
_entity_poly.entity_id
_entity_poly.type
_entity_poly.pdbx_seq_one_letter_code
_entity_poly.pdbx_strand_id
1 'polypeptide(L)'
;PIDPAYVTVTNVAGSEITSSITDIDGRFGFLLPKDVYYFTVGKSHYKFPSDTLRGKDQDELYSNLYFGGPLAHDGNQIIKLNIPLDPVGFDWNEFAKSKIDFFKLYSRKETLRRRVFALVFYTGFVFSAGKFLIAPSYFDLSILAFYLAILIYHHFWSARHKIVTVKRAGSPLSFSIIRLFLPGIDQAIKTVTTDALGRLYVLVRPGTYYLTVEEKISDGSYQKVLQTPPMELPKGVLDRDILV
;
A
#
# COMPACT_ATOMS: atom_id res chain seq x y z
N PRO A 1 -3.86 -7.59 8.90
CA PRO A 1 -4.26 -6.17 8.68
C PRO A 1 -5.09 -5.65 9.84
N ILE A 2 -4.95 -4.36 10.15
CA ILE A 2 -5.40 -3.76 11.41
C ILE A 2 -6.15 -2.45 11.12
N ASP A 3 -7.38 -2.32 11.65
CA ASP A 3 -8.25 -1.16 11.41
C ASP A 3 -9.14 -0.81 12.62
N PRO A 4 -9.34 0.47 12.96
CA PRO A 4 -8.57 1.63 12.51
C PRO A 4 -7.24 1.73 13.27
N ALA A 5 -6.18 2.14 12.58
CA ALA A 5 -4.90 2.50 13.19
C ALA A 5 -4.50 3.91 12.72
N TYR A 6 -3.97 4.73 13.63
CA TYR A 6 -3.50 6.07 13.32
C TYR A 6 -2.01 6.02 13.02
N VAL A 7 -1.64 6.31 11.77
CA VAL A 7 -0.24 6.34 11.32
C VAL A 7 0.20 7.79 11.21
N THR A 8 1.25 8.15 11.94
CA THR A 8 1.83 9.49 11.97
C THR A 8 3.22 9.48 11.35
N VAL A 9 3.53 10.52 10.58
CA VAL A 9 4.84 10.77 9.99
C VAL A 9 5.49 11.96 10.68
N THR A 10 6.68 11.77 11.22
CA THR A 10 7.47 12.84 11.84
C THR A 10 8.79 13.06 11.10
N ASN A 11 9.30 14.29 11.16
CA ASN A 11 10.64 14.63 10.68
C ASN A 11 11.72 14.22 11.71
N VAL A 12 12.99 14.41 11.35
CA VAL A 12 14.13 14.16 12.26
C VAL A 12 14.09 15.03 13.53
N ALA A 13 13.43 16.19 13.48
CA ALA A 13 13.24 17.07 14.62
C ALA A 13 12.04 16.68 15.52
N GLY A 14 11.31 15.61 15.20
CA GLY A 14 10.15 15.13 15.95
C GLY A 14 8.85 15.88 15.70
N SER A 15 8.80 16.81 14.76
CA SER A 15 7.57 17.51 14.36
C SER A 15 6.70 16.63 13.46
N GLU A 16 5.40 16.57 13.73
CA GLU A 16 4.40 15.89 12.88
C GLU A 16 4.24 16.62 11.55
N ILE A 17 4.44 15.89 10.46
CA ILE A 17 4.27 16.40 9.09
C ILE A 17 2.86 16.12 8.61
N THR A 18 2.43 14.87 8.77
CA THR A 18 1.14 14.38 8.30
C THR A 18 0.77 13.09 9.01
N SER A 19 -0.51 12.77 8.95
CA SER A 19 -1.07 11.57 9.56
C SER A 19 -2.19 11.02 8.68
N SER A 20 -2.40 9.70 8.75
CA SER A 20 -3.50 9.02 8.07
C SER A 20 -4.01 7.87 8.92
N ILE A 21 -5.32 7.69 8.89
CA ILE A 21 -5.98 6.50 9.44
C ILE A 21 -5.93 5.39 8.39
N THR A 22 -5.73 4.14 8.82
CA THR A 22 -5.78 2.95 7.95
C THR A 22 -7.20 2.67 7.45
N ASP A 23 -7.32 2.00 6.31
CA ASP A 23 -8.61 1.46 5.86
C ASP A 23 -8.95 0.12 6.55
N ILE A 24 -10.13 -0.43 6.27
CA ILE A 24 -10.58 -1.74 6.82
C ILE A 24 -9.63 -2.90 6.53
N ASP A 25 -8.86 -2.79 5.44
CA ASP A 25 -7.84 -3.76 5.03
C ASP A 25 -6.46 -3.43 5.62
N GLY A 26 -6.37 -2.49 6.57
CA GLY A 26 -5.15 -2.05 7.23
C GLY A 26 -4.16 -1.31 6.33
N ARG A 27 -4.58 -0.86 5.15
CA ARG A 27 -3.73 -0.16 4.18
C ARG A 27 -3.70 1.33 4.49
N PHE A 28 -2.58 1.95 4.16
CA PHE A 28 -2.37 3.39 4.24
C PHE A 28 -1.39 3.81 3.14
N GLY A 29 -1.22 5.12 2.96
CA GLY A 29 -0.21 5.64 2.06
C GLY A 29 0.02 7.12 2.28
N PHE A 30 1.26 7.53 2.07
CA PHE A 30 1.70 8.91 2.16
C PHE A 30 2.42 9.29 0.87
N LEU A 31 2.23 10.54 0.45
CA LEU A 31 3.07 11.17 -0.54
C LEU A 31 3.95 12.18 0.18
N LEU A 32 5.23 11.88 0.31
CA LEU A 32 6.19 12.70 1.04
C LEU A 32 7.25 13.24 0.06
N PRO A 33 7.78 14.46 0.29
CA PRO A 33 8.94 14.94 -0.46
C PRO A 33 10.21 14.15 -0.12
N LYS A 34 11.31 14.47 -0.80
CA LYS A 34 12.60 13.82 -0.54
C LYS A 34 13.15 14.27 0.81
N ASP A 35 13.15 13.38 1.80
CA ASP A 35 13.70 13.62 3.15
C ASP A 35 13.82 12.29 3.94
N VAL A 36 14.28 12.38 5.19
CA VAL A 36 14.30 11.27 6.16
C VAL A 36 13.12 11.40 7.13
N TYR A 37 12.34 10.33 7.25
CA TYR A 37 11.12 10.31 8.07
C TYR A 37 11.13 9.18 9.11
N TYR A 38 10.33 9.39 10.14
CA TYR A 38 9.98 8.39 11.15
C TYR A 38 8.47 8.15 11.09
N PHE A 39 8.07 6.88 11.18
CA PHE A 39 6.67 6.50 11.22
C PHE A 39 6.33 5.97 12.61
N THR A 40 5.24 6.45 13.18
CA THR A 40 4.70 5.94 14.44
C THR A 40 3.25 5.53 14.23
N VAL A 41 2.83 4.47 14.92
CA VAL A 41 1.47 3.95 14.79
C VAL A 41 0.84 3.82 16.17
N GLY A 42 -0.34 4.42 16.31
CA GLY A 42 -1.19 4.31 17.49
C GLY A 42 -2.44 3.49 17.20
N LYS A 43 -2.67 2.44 18.00
CA LYS A 43 -3.96 1.74 18.07
C LYS A 43 -4.20 1.19 19.48
N SER A 44 -5.45 1.28 19.95
CA SER A 44 -5.88 0.71 21.22
C SER A 44 -5.62 -0.80 21.28
N HIS A 45 -5.10 -1.30 22.41
CA HIS A 45 -4.76 -2.72 22.64
C HIS A 45 -3.64 -3.29 21.75
N TYR A 46 -2.91 -2.45 21.02
CA TYR A 46 -1.73 -2.83 20.27
C TYR A 46 -0.53 -2.00 20.71
N LYS A 47 0.66 -2.57 20.56
CA LYS A 47 1.95 -1.94 20.85
C LYS A 47 2.78 -1.83 19.58
N PHE A 48 3.38 -0.66 19.41
CA PHE A 48 4.39 -0.35 18.42
C PHE A 48 5.69 0.07 19.14
N PRO A 49 6.89 -0.32 18.66
CA PRO A 49 7.13 -1.32 17.62
C PRO A 49 6.79 -2.76 18.08
N SER A 50 6.63 -3.67 17.11
CA SER A 50 6.46 -5.10 17.40
C SER A 50 7.76 -5.70 17.95
N ASP A 51 7.67 -6.31 19.13
CA ASP A 51 8.71 -7.12 19.76
C ASP A 51 8.76 -8.53 19.15
N THR A 52 7.62 -9.10 18.74
CA THR A 52 7.55 -10.48 18.20
C THR A 52 8.24 -10.66 16.86
N LEU A 53 8.20 -9.63 16.00
CA LEU A 53 8.83 -9.64 14.67
C LEU A 53 10.15 -8.86 14.64
N ARG A 54 10.66 -8.42 15.79
CA ARG A 54 11.86 -7.59 15.87
C ARG A 54 13.06 -8.25 15.19
N GLY A 55 13.73 -7.51 14.31
CA GLY A 55 14.90 -7.98 13.57
C GLY A 55 14.60 -8.85 12.35
N LYS A 56 13.33 -8.98 11.95
CA LYS A 56 12.94 -9.60 10.68
C LYS A 56 12.59 -8.53 9.66
N ASP A 57 13.19 -8.58 8.47
CA ASP A 57 12.86 -7.64 7.39
C ASP A 57 11.56 -8.02 6.66
N GLN A 58 11.10 -9.25 6.83
CA GLN A 58 9.88 -9.78 6.22
C GLN A 58 9.22 -10.83 7.12
N ASP A 59 7.89 -10.87 7.09
CA ASP A 59 7.12 -12.02 7.54
C ASP A 59 6.68 -12.86 6.31
N GLU A 60 5.84 -13.85 6.55
CA GLU A 60 5.41 -14.74 5.48
C GLU A 60 4.59 -14.02 4.40
N LEU A 61 3.76 -13.05 4.78
CA LEU A 61 2.83 -12.30 3.93
C LEU A 61 3.37 -10.95 3.47
N TYR A 62 4.17 -10.29 4.29
CA TYR A 62 4.56 -8.89 4.15
C TYR A 62 6.07 -8.76 4.20
N SER A 63 6.65 -8.13 3.18
CA SER A 63 8.06 -7.73 3.13
C SER A 63 8.24 -6.27 3.55
N ASN A 64 9.47 -5.81 3.81
CA ASN A 64 9.76 -4.43 4.23
C ASN A 64 9.07 -4.05 5.54
N LEU A 65 9.28 -4.88 6.57
CA LEU A 65 8.77 -4.62 7.92
C LEU A 65 9.51 -3.44 8.56
N TYR A 66 8.75 -2.58 9.25
CA TYR A 66 9.27 -1.35 9.83
C TYR A 66 9.07 -1.27 11.33
N PHE A 67 10.15 -0.96 12.05
CA PHE A 67 10.21 -0.99 13.51
C PHE A 67 10.57 0.38 14.13
N GLY A 68 10.31 1.48 13.44
CA GLY A 68 10.50 2.83 13.99
C GLY A 68 11.86 3.49 13.72
N GLY A 69 12.67 2.94 12.81
CA GLY A 69 13.96 3.52 12.41
C GLY A 69 13.84 4.67 11.38
N PRO A 70 14.92 5.43 11.11
CA PRO A 70 14.91 6.44 10.07
C PRO A 70 14.71 5.80 8.69
N LEU A 71 13.77 6.34 7.90
CA LEU A 71 13.53 5.91 6.52
C LEU A 71 13.82 7.06 5.55
N ALA A 72 14.85 6.90 4.72
CA ALA A 72 15.15 7.84 3.64
C ALA A 72 14.14 7.65 2.50
N HIS A 73 13.55 8.75 2.05
CA HIS A 73 12.60 8.76 0.95
C HIS A 73 13.10 9.63 -0.21
N ASP A 74 13.03 9.11 -1.43
CA ASP A 74 13.48 9.83 -2.63
C ASP A 74 12.45 10.81 -3.22
N GLY A 75 11.24 10.85 -2.65
CA GLY A 75 10.19 11.81 -3.01
C GLY A 75 9.47 11.54 -4.33
N ASN A 76 9.78 10.45 -5.03
CA ASN A 76 9.22 10.14 -6.36
C ASN A 76 8.48 8.80 -6.43
N GLN A 77 8.31 8.12 -5.30
CA GLN A 77 7.63 6.83 -5.22
C GLN A 77 6.70 6.81 -4.01
N ILE A 78 5.71 5.92 -4.00
CA ILE A 78 4.88 5.71 -2.82
C ILE A 78 5.67 4.83 -1.85
N ILE A 79 5.73 5.21 -0.58
CA ILE A 79 6.39 4.41 0.45
C ILE A 79 5.53 3.17 0.71
N LYS A 80 6.07 1.99 0.38
CA LYS A 80 5.48 0.70 0.74
C LYS A 80 6.09 0.21 2.04
N LEU A 81 5.40 0.48 3.14
CA LEU A 81 5.84 0.14 4.48
C LEU A 81 4.85 -0.80 5.12
N ASN A 82 5.33 -1.91 5.69
CA ASN A 82 4.52 -2.78 6.51
C ASN A 82 4.92 -2.57 7.97
N ILE A 83 3.98 -2.09 8.78
CA ILE A 83 4.24 -1.76 10.19
C ILE A 83 3.61 -2.83 11.07
N PRO A 84 4.40 -3.80 11.59
CA PRO A 84 3.89 -4.82 12.48
C PRO A 84 3.55 -4.23 13.86
N LEU A 85 2.46 -4.72 14.45
CA LEU A 85 1.99 -4.35 15.79
C LEU A 85 1.76 -5.61 16.61
N ASP A 86 2.11 -5.54 17.90
CA ASP A 86 1.86 -6.64 18.83
C ASP A 86 0.59 -6.41 19.64
N PRO A 87 -0.33 -7.39 19.74
CA PRO A 87 -1.50 -7.28 20.60
C PRO A 87 -1.07 -7.33 22.07
N VAL A 88 -1.41 -6.30 22.85
CA VAL A 88 -1.16 -6.24 24.30
C VAL A 88 -2.42 -6.55 25.12
N GLY A 89 -3.59 -6.60 24.48
CA GLY A 89 -4.86 -6.89 25.13
C GLY A 89 -5.89 -7.43 24.16
N PHE A 90 -7.04 -7.82 24.72
CA PHE A 90 -8.17 -8.32 23.94
C PHE A 90 -8.95 -7.15 23.31
N ASP A 91 -8.99 -7.12 21.98
CA ASP A 91 -9.75 -6.14 21.21
C ASP A 91 -11.07 -6.77 20.73
N TRP A 92 -12.18 -6.38 21.38
CA TRP A 92 -13.54 -6.82 21.03
C TRP A 92 -13.91 -6.48 19.58
N ASN A 93 -13.42 -5.36 19.03
CA ASN A 93 -13.71 -4.93 17.67
C ASN A 93 -13.01 -5.84 16.66
N GLU A 94 -11.74 -6.17 16.87
CA GLU A 94 -10.99 -7.12 16.02
C GLU A 94 -11.53 -8.55 16.11
N PHE A 95 -11.99 -8.95 17.30
CA PHE A 95 -12.64 -10.25 17.53
C PHE A 95 -13.99 -10.33 16.80
N ALA A 96 -14.85 -9.33 16.93
CA ALA A 96 -16.14 -9.28 16.22
C ALA A 96 -15.94 -9.27 14.69
N LYS A 97 -15.00 -8.45 14.19
CA LYS A 97 -14.61 -8.43 12.77
C LYS A 97 -14.07 -9.77 12.28
N SER A 98 -13.49 -10.59 13.17
CA SER A 98 -12.99 -11.92 12.81
C SER A 98 -14.07 -13.01 12.67
N LYS A 99 -15.24 -12.80 13.28
CA LYS A 99 -16.37 -13.74 13.22
C LYS A 99 -17.32 -13.50 12.06
N ILE A 100 -17.28 -12.32 11.45
CA ILE A 100 -18.05 -12.03 10.24
C ILE A 100 -17.28 -12.62 9.06
N ASP A 101 -17.76 -13.75 8.54
CA ASP A 101 -17.14 -14.54 7.45
C ASP A 101 -16.79 -13.72 6.20
N PHE A 102 -17.40 -12.56 6.01
CA PHE A 102 -17.15 -11.69 4.85
C PHE A 102 -15.75 -11.04 4.82
N PHE A 103 -15.02 -10.93 5.93
CA PHE A 103 -13.81 -10.08 5.99
C PHE A 103 -12.48 -10.79 6.30
N LYS A 104 -12.43 -12.11 6.60
CA LYS A 104 -11.15 -12.78 6.94
C LYS A 104 -10.89 -14.13 6.24
N LEU A 105 -11.71 -14.56 5.29
CA LEU A 105 -11.56 -15.89 4.66
C LEU A 105 -10.30 -16.07 3.81
N TYR A 106 -9.59 -15.00 3.44
CA TYR A 106 -8.40 -15.11 2.58
C TYR A 106 -7.09 -15.27 3.36
N SER A 107 -6.79 -14.45 4.38
CA SER A 107 -5.41 -14.30 4.88
C SER A 107 -4.74 -15.57 5.44
N ARG A 108 -5.37 -16.34 6.34
CA ARG A 108 -4.72 -17.54 6.93
C ARG A 108 -4.66 -18.73 5.96
N LYS A 109 -5.73 -18.94 5.19
CA LYS A 109 -5.78 -19.99 4.16
C LYS A 109 -4.81 -19.69 3.02
N GLU A 110 -4.66 -18.43 2.66
CA GLU A 110 -3.71 -17.97 1.64
C GLU A 110 -2.26 -18.15 2.07
N THR A 111 -1.91 -17.86 3.32
CA THR A 111 -0.56 -18.14 3.85
C THR A 111 -0.23 -19.63 3.79
N LEU A 112 -1.14 -20.49 4.26
CA LEU A 112 -0.93 -21.94 4.22
C LEU A 112 -0.82 -22.44 2.79
N ARG A 113 -1.72 -21.99 1.91
CA ARG A 113 -1.71 -22.31 0.48
C ARG A 113 -0.39 -21.90 -0.18
N ARG A 114 0.09 -20.69 0.09
CA ARG A 114 1.39 -20.21 -0.43
C ARG A 114 2.54 -21.05 0.08
N ARG A 115 2.57 -21.44 1.38
CA ARG A 115 3.62 -22.33 1.92
C ARG A 115 3.61 -23.68 1.22
N VAL A 116 2.44 -24.28 1.03
CA VAL A 116 2.29 -25.58 0.34
C VAL A 116 2.77 -25.46 -1.11
N PHE A 117 2.33 -24.45 -1.86
CA PHE A 117 2.79 -24.25 -3.24
C PHE A 117 4.28 -23.96 -3.34
N ALA A 118 4.84 -23.16 -2.43
CA ALA A 118 6.27 -22.91 -2.38
C ALA A 118 7.05 -24.21 -2.12
N LEU A 119 6.61 -25.03 -1.17
CA LEU A 119 7.25 -26.31 -0.87
C LEU A 119 7.21 -27.24 -2.09
N VAL A 120 6.05 -27.39 -2.74
CA VAL A 120 5.92 -28.18 -3.97
C VAL A 120 6.81 -27.64 -5.10
N PHE A 121 6.87 -26.32 -5.26
CA PHE A 121 7.71 -25.69 -6.28
C PHE A 121 9.19 -25.91 -6.04
N TYR A 122 9.71 -25.61 -4.84
CA TYR A 122 11.14 -25.76 -4.53
C TYR A 122 11.58 -27.21 -4.51
N THR A 123 10.76 -28.12 -3.98
CA THR A 123 11.06 -29.56 -4.04
C THR A 123 11.10 -30.03 -5.49
N GLY A 124 10.10 -29.68 -6.30
CA GLY A 124 10.07 -29.98 -7.74
C GLY A 124 11.27 -29.43 -8.49
N PHE A 125 11.70 -28.20 -8.20
CA PHE A 125 12.89 -27.59 -8.77
C PHE A 125 14.17 -28.36 -8.42
N VAL A 126 14.36 -28.73 -7.14
CA VAL A 126 15.53 -29.51 -6.70
C VAL A 126 15.56 -30.89 -7.37
N PHE A 127 14.41 -31.57 -7.47
CA PHE A 127 14.32 -32.84 -8.19
C PHE A 127 14.63 -32.69 -9.68
N SER A 128 14.10 -31.66 -10.33
CA SER A 128 14.38 -31.37 -11.75
C SER A 128 15.86 -31.09 -11.99
N ALA A 129 16.50 -30.30 -11.12
CA ALA A 129 17.92 -29.99 -11.21
C ALA A 129 18.77 -31.25 -10.97
N GLY A 130 18.44 -32.05 -9.95
CA GLY A 130 19.13 -33.32 -9.67
C GLY A 130 19.02 -34.32 -10.82
N LYS A 131 17.83 -34.46 -11.41
CA LYS A 131 17.64 -35.31 -12.59
C LYS A 131 18.51 -34.87 -13.76
N PHE A 132 18.50 -33.57 -14.07
CA PHE A 132 19.30 -33.01 -15.15
C PHE A 132 20.80 -33.27 -14.98
N LEU A 133 21.31 -33.26 -13.75
CA LEU A 133 22.72 -33.55 -13.46
C LEU A 133 23.12 -35.02 -13.67
N ILE A 134 22.21 -35.96 -13.42
CA ILE A 134 22.49 -37.41 -13.53
C ILE A 134 22.37 -37.89 -14.98
N ALA A 135 21.31 -37.46 -15.67
CA ALA A 135 21.02 -37.89 -17.04
C ALA A 135 20.53 -36.69 -17.87
N PRO A 136 21.46 -35.90 -18.44
CA PRO A 136 21.09 -34.74 -19.24
C PRO A 136 20.30 -35.16 -20.48
N SER A 137 19.08 -34.65 -20.59
CA SER A 137 18.20 -34.81 -21.76
C SER A 137 17.63 -33.46 -22.17
N TYR A 138 17.31 -33.30 -23.45
CA TYR A 138 16.61 -32.11 -23.94
C TYR A 138 15.28 -31.87 -23.24
N PHE A 139 14.58 -32.96 -22.85
CA PHE A 139 13.34 -32.86 -22.08
C PHE A 139 13.60 -32.29 -20.67
N ASP A 140 14.64 -32.78 -19.99
CA ASP A 140 14.98 -32.33 -18.63
C ASP A 140 15.51 -30.90 -18.61
N LEU A 141 16.24 -30.50 -19.66
CA LEU A 141 16.63 -29.11 -19.89
C LEU A 141 15.40 -28.21 -20.02
N SER A 142 14.37 -28.65 -20.75
CA SER A 142 13.15 -27.85 -20.95
C SER A 142 12.38 -27.62 -19.65
N ILE A 143 12.29 -28.64 -18.79
CA ILE A 143 11.63 -28.54 -17.48
C ILE A 143 12.43 -27.59 -16.58
N LEU A 144 13.75 -27.75 -16.50
CA LEU A 144 14.60 -26.90 -15.68
C LEU A 144 14.54 -25.44 -16.14
N ALA A 145 14.56 -25.20 -17.46
CA ALA A 145 14.42 -23.86 -18.04
C ALA A 145 13.07 -23.22 -17.69
N PHE A 146 11.98 -23.98 -17.66
CA PHE A 146 10.66 -23.49 -17.26
C PHE A 146 10.64 -23.04 -15.79
N TYR A 147 11.20 -23.83 -14.87
CA TYR A 147 11.34 -23.43 -13.47
C TYR A 147 12.18 -22.15 -13.30
N LEU A 148 13.29 -22.04 -14.03
CA LEU A 148 14.13 -20.84 -14.03
C LEU A 148 13.38 -19.62 -14.56
N ALA A 149 12.58 -19.77 -15.63
CA ALA A 149 11.77 -18.68 -16.17
C ALA A 149 10.75 -18.16 -15.14
N ILE A 150 10.11 -19.05 -14.37
CA ILE A 150 9.19 -18.65 -13.29
C ILE A 150 9.93 -17.90 -12.18
N LEU A 151 11.12 -18.37 -11.77
CA LEU A 151 11.94 -17.69 -10.76
C LEU A 151 12.33 -16.28 -11.21
N ILE A 152 12.77 -16.15 -12.47
CA ILE A 152 13.11 -14.87 -13.09
C ILE A 152 11.87 -13.96 -13.11
N TYR A 153 10.73 -14.44 -13.62
CA TYR A 153 9.49 -13.67 -13.65
C TYR A 153 9.10 -13.16 -12.27
N HIS A 154 9.11 -14.04 -11.25
CA HIS A 154 8.76 -13.66 -9.88
C HIS A 154 9.73 -12.63 -9.29
N HIS A 155 11.02 -12.70 -9.63
CA HIS A 155 12.02 -11.74 -9.18
C HIS A 155 11.83 -10.35 -9.80
N PHE A 156 11.54 -10.28 -11.11
CA PHE A 156 11.47 -9.00 -11.84
C PHE A 156 10.10 -8.32 -11.76
N TRP A 157 9.00 -9.05 -11.57
CA TRP A 157 7.65 -8.49 -11.63
C TRP A 157 7.16 -7.93 -10.28
N SER A 158 7.85 -6.90 -9.77
CA SER A 158 7.35 -6.11 -8.63
C SER A 158 6.36 -5.05 -9.09
N ALA A 159 5.08 -5.18 -8.70
CA ALA A 159 4.02 -4.24 -9.08
C ALA A 159 4.31 -2.80 -8.58
N ARG A 160 4.55 -1.85 -9.49
CA ARG A 160 4.69 -0.42 -9.16
C ARG A 160 3.30 0.23 -9.15
N HIS A 161 2.99 0.98 -8.10
CA HIS A 161 1.76 1.80 -8.06
C HIS A 161 2.08 3.17 -8.67
N LYS A 162 1.15 3.69 -9.47
CA LYS A 162 1.35 4.94 -10.21
C LYS A 162 0.97 6.13 -9.33
N ILE A 163 1.82 7.15 -9.29
CA ILE A 163 1.51 8.44 -8.69
C ILE A 163 0.72 9.25 -9.72
N VAL A 164 -0.37 9.89 -9.28
CA VAL A 164 -1.25 10.69 -10.13
C VAL A 164 -0.87 12.15 -10.00
N THR A 165 -0.87 12.88 -11.12
CA THR A 165 -0.61 14.32 -11.13
C THR A 165 -1.85 15.09 -11.57
N VAL A 166 -2.16 16.17 -10.86
CA VAL A 166 -3.19 17.15 -11.24
C VAL A 166 -2.52 18.22 -12.09
N LYS A 167 -3.05 18.46 -13.28
CA LYS A 167 -2.50 19.43 -14.23
C LYS A 167 -3.60 20.36 -14.73
N ARG A 168 -3.28 21.64 -14.88
CA ARG A 168 -4.09 22.62 -15.62
C ARG A 168 -3.29 23.11 -16.82
N ALA A 169 -3.87 22.99 -18.02
CA ALA A 169 -3.23 23.46 -19.26
C ALA A 169 -1.76 22.98 -19.45
N GLY A 170 -1.44 21.78 -18.97
CA GLY A 170 -0.10 21.19 -19.04
C GLY A 170 0.83 21.47 -17.85
N SER A 171 0.49 22.42 -16.98
CA SER A 171 1.26 22.75 -15.78
C SER A 171 0.73 22.03 -14.53
N PRO A 172 1.60 21.52 -13.64
CA PRO A 172 1.17 20.86 -12.40
C PRO A 172 0.48 21.85 -11.46
N LEU A 173 -0.64 21.43 -10.87
CA LEU A 173 -1.41 22.26 -9.94
C LEU A 173 -0.97 21.98 -8.50
N SER A 174 -0.07 22.81 -7.98
CA SER A 174 0.50 22.65 -6.64
C SER A 174 -0.49 22.92 -5.51
N PHE A 175 -0.35 22.24 -4.37
CA PHE A 175 -1.13 22.46 -3.14
C PHE A 175 -2.66 22.48 -3.31
N SER A 176 -3.19 21.72 -4.27
CA SER A 176 -4.63 21.60 -4.50
C SER A 176 -5.25 20.61 -3.53
N ILE A 177 -6.51 20.83 -3.14
CA ILE A 177 -7.26 19.90 -2.30
C ILE A 177 -8.14 19.03 -3.21
N ILE A 178 -7.98 17.72 -3.11
CA ILE A 178 -8.82 16.72 -3.77
C ILE A 178 -9.72 16.08 -2.73
N ARG A 179 -11.03 16.08 -2.99
CA ARG A 179 -12.04 15.41 -2.17
C ARG A 179 -12.71 14.32 -2.99
N LEU A 180 -12.83 13.13 -2.42
CA LEU A 180 -13.53 11.99 -3.02
C LEU A 180 -14.88 11.78 -2.33
N PHE A 181 -15.90 11.55 -3.14
CA PHE A 181 -17.29 11.38 -2.70
C PHE A 181 -17.89 10.11 -3.30
N LEU A 182 -18.83 9.50 -2.57
CA LEU A 182 -19.68 8.42 -3.08
C LEU A 182 -20.87 9.05 -3.81
N PRO A 183 -21.29 8.53 -4.97
CA PRO A 183 -22.53 8.96 -5.60
C PRO A 183 -23.71 8.83 -4.63
N GLY A 184 -24.45 9.92 -4.42
CA GLY A 184 -25.61 9.96 -3.52
C GLY A 184 -25.31 10.26 -2.05
N ILE A 185 -24.05 10.50 -1.68
CA ILE A 185 -23.64 10.93 -0.33
C ILE A 185 -22.83 12.23 -0.43
N ASP A 186 -23.38 13.33 0.12
CA ASP A 186 -22.75 14.67 0.07
C ASP A 186 -21.60 14.88 1.08
N GLN A 187 -21.02 13.80 1.59
CA GLN A 187 -19.86 13.86 2.50
C GLN A 187 -18.61 13.33 1.81
N ALA A 188 -17.53 14.11 1.93
CA ALA A 188 -16.22 13.70 1.44
C ALA A 188 -15.71 12.53 2.30
N ILE A 189 -15.43 11.40 1.64
CA ILE A 189 -14.96 10.17 2.29
C ILE A 189 -13.46 10.24 2.51
N LYS A 190 -12.75 10.92 1.61
CA LYS A 190 -11.32 11.13 1.70
C LYS A 190 -10.97 12.51 1.14
N THR A 191 -10.15 13.22 1.88
CA THR A 191 -9.55 14.48 1.46
C THR A 191 -8.04 14.30 1.40
N VAL A 192 -7.41 14.70 0.31
CA VAL A 192 -5.96 14.62 0.08
C VAL A 192 -5.49 15.92 -0.56
N THR A 193 -4.32 16.40 -0.16
CA THR A 193 -3.71 17.60 -0.74
C THR A 193 -2.57 17.19 -1.67
N THR A 194 -2.41 17.88 -2.81
CA THR A 194 -1.26 17.66 -3.70
C THR A 194 0.01 18.26 -3.13
N ASP A 195 1.15 17.74 -3.55
CA ASP A 195 2.45 18.35 -3.27
C ASP A 195 2.72 19.59 -4.16
N ALA A 196 3.94 20.13 -4.04
CA ALA A 196 4.41 21.27 -4.85
C ALA A 196 4.51 20.97 -6.36
N LEU A 197 4.53 19.70 -6.75
CA LEU A 197 4.57 19.24 -8.14
C LEU A 197 3.18 18.78 -8.61
N GLY A 198 2.11 19.07 -7.86
CA GLY A 198 0.75 18.68 -8.19
C GLY A 198 0.49 17.18 -8.12
N ARG A 199 1.39 16.41 -7.50
CA ARG A 199 1.27 14.96 -7.36
C ARG A 199 0.40 14.63 -6.15
N LEU A 200 -0.32 13.52 -6.25
CA LEU A 200 -1.14 12.99 -5.16
C LEU A 200 -1.13 11.46 -5.20
N TYR A 201 -1.42 10.87 -4.05
CA TYR A 201 -1.77 9.46 -3.92
C TYR A 201 -3.06 9.34 -3.10
N VAL A 202 -4.04 8.66 -3.66
CA VAL A 202 -5.31 8.36 -2.99
C VAL A 202 -5.48 6.86 -2.94
N LEU A 203 -5.82 6.38 -1.74
CA LEU A 203 -6.23 5.01 -1.50
C LEU A 203 -7.58 5.02 -0.80
N VAL A 204 -8.57 4.41 -1.46
CA VAL A 204 -9.94 4.20 -0.97
C VAL A 204 -10.34 2.75 -1.25
N ARG A 205 -11.53 2.34 -0.83
CA ARG A 205 -12.04 1.00 -1.16
C ARG A 205 -12.39 0.92 -2.65
N PRO A 206 -12.38 -0.29 -3.25
CA PRO A 206 -12.95 -0.48 -4.57
C PRO A 206 -14.40 -0.03 -4.64
N GLY A 207 -14.75 0.77 -5.65
CA GLY A 207 -16.11 1.27 -5.82
C GLY A 207 -16.19 2.45 -6.79
N THR A 208 -17.39 3.01 -6.91
CA THR A 208 -17.66 4.18 -7.75
C THR A 208 -17.54 5.46 -6.93
N TYR A 209 -16.77 6.43 -7.42
CA TYR A 209 -16.52 7.70 -6.75
C TYR A 209 -16.56 8.85 -7.75
N TYR A 210 -16.92 10.04 -7.32
CA TYR A 210 -16.59 11.26 -8.04
C TYR A 210 -15.61 12.09 -7.21
N LEU A 211 -14.75 12.84 -7.88
CA LEU A 211 -13.78 13.70 -7.21
C LEU A 211 -14.05 15.16 -7.52
N THR A 212 -13.72 16.02 -6.56
CA THR A 212 -13.65 17.47 -6.76
C THR A 212 -12.23 17.94 -6.53
N VAL A 213 -11.77 18.84 -7.39
CA VAL A 213 -10.48 19.52 -7.25
C VAL A 213 -10.75 20.96 -6.82
N GLU A 214 -10.11 21.37 -5.74
CA GLU A 214 -10.11 22.73 -5.24
C GLU A 214 -8.69 23.29 -5.36
N GLU A 215 -8.56 24.43 -6.03
CA GLU A 215 -7.31 25.14 -6.22
C GLU A 215 -7.16 26.23 -5.17
N LYS A 216 -5.93 26.44 -4.72
CA LYS A 216 -5.59 27.55 -3.83
C LYS A 216 -5.48 28.87 -4.61
N ILE A 217 -6.27 29.86 -4.22
CA ILE A 217 -6.24 31.21 -4.80
C ILE A 217 -5.19 32.08 -4.07
N SER A 218 -4.79 33.20 -4.69
CA SER A 218 -3.79 34.14 -4.17
C SER A 218 -4.13 34.75 -2.80
N ASP A 219 -5.40 34.79 -2.42
CA ASP A 219 -5.88 35.24 -1.10
C ASP A 219 -5.75 34.16 -0.01
N GLY A 220 -5.27 32.96 -0.38
CA GLY A 220 -5.12 31.81 0.50
C GLY A 220 -6.39 30.96 0.65
N SER A 221 -7.51 31.37 0.04
CA SER A 221 -8.74 30.59 -0.01
C SER A 221 -8.67 29.48 -1.06
N TYR A 222 -9.64 28.57 -1.04
CA TYR A 222 -9.74 27.47 -2.00
C TYR A 222 -11.02 27.61 -2.83
N GLN A 223 -10.89 27.47 -4.15
CA GLN A 223 -12.01 27.47 -5.07
C GLN A 223 -12.10 26.14 -5.80
N LYS A 224 -13.31 25.61 -5.90
CA LYS A 224 -13.59 24.41 -6.68
C LYS A 224 -13.43 24.71 -8.18
N VAL A 225 -12.55 23.95 -8.82
CA VAL A 225 -12.17 24.13 -10.23
C VAL A 225 -12.57 22.96 -11.12
N LEU A 226 -12.77 21.78 -10.54
CA LEU A 226 -13.24 20.60 -11.27
C LEU A 226 -14.16 19.76 -10.40
N GLN A 227 -15.18 19.18 -11.02
CA GLN A 227 -15.91 18.04 -10.51
C GLN A 227 -15.98 16.99 -11.62
N THR A 228 -15.48 15.79 -11.37
CA THR A 228 -15.55 14.72 -12.36
C THR A 228 -16.93 14.06 -12.34
N PRO A 229 -17.35 13.42 -13.43
CA PRO A 229 -18.41 12.41 -13.35
C PRO A 229 -17.98 11.25 -12.43
N PRO A 230 -18.95 10.44 -11.94
CA PRO A 230 -18.65 9.20 -11.24
C PRO A 230 -17.77 8.28 -12.09
N MET A 231 -16.68 7.80 -11.49
CA MET A 231 -15.71 6.89 -12.08
C MET A 231 -15.52 5.67 -11.18
N GLU A 232 -15.28 4.51 -11.79
CA GLU A 232 -14.98 3.30 -11.04
C GLU A 232 -13.49 3.20 -10.70
N LEU A 233 -13.21 2.92 -9.43
CA LEU A 233 -11.88 2.64 -8.91
C LEU A 233 -11.80 1.16 -8.52
N PRO A 234 -11.57 0.23 -9.45
CA PRO A 234 -11.62 -1.22 -9.17
C PRO A 234 -10.55 -1.68 -8.18
N LYS A 235 -9.42 -0.96 -8.10
CA LYS A 235 -8.34 -1.21 -7.13
C LYS A 235 -8.33 -0.22 -5.96
N GLY A 236 -9.30 0.70 -5.91
CA GLY A 236 -9.35 1.74 -4.88
C GLY A 236 -8.25 2.81 -5.00
N VAL A 237 -7.53 2.86 -6.14
CA VAL A 237 -6.49 3.85 -6.41
C VAL A 237 -6.77 4.54 -7.74
N LEU A 238 -6.38 5.81 -7.86
CA LEU A 238 -6.42 6.54 -9.12
C LEU A 238 -5.26 6.08 -10.02
N ASP A 239 -5.55 5.82 -11.29
CA ASP A 239 -4.58 5.32 -12.29
C ASP A 239 -4.25 6.33 -13.41
N ARG A 240 -5.04 7.40 -13.50
CA ARG A 240 -4.95 8.44 -14.53
C ARG A 240 -4.71 9.82 -13.91
N ASP A 241 -3.91 10.62 -14.63
CA ASP A 241 -3.71 12.04 -14.33
C ASP A 241 -5.04 12.79 -14.40
N ILE A 242 -5.21 13.78 -13.53
CA ILE A 242 -6.41 14.61 -13.49
C ILE A 242 -6.09 15.88 -14.27
N LEU A 243 -6.88 16.14 -15.31
CA LEU A 243 -6.78 17.33 -16.13
C LEU A 243 -7.91 18.29 -15.75
N VAL A 244 -7.52 19.49 -15.34
CA VAL A 244 -8.39 20.62 -15.00
C VAL A 244 -8.38 21.62 -16.15
#